data_AF-A0A7X7QHM7-F1
#
_entry.id   AF-A0A7X7QHM7-F1
#
_cell.length_a   1.000
_cell.length_b   1.000
_cell.length_c   1.000
_cell.angle_alpha   90.00
_cell.angle_beta   90.00
_cell.angle_gamma   90.00
#
_symmetry.space_group_name_H-M   'P 1'
#
loop_
_entity.id
_entity.type
_entity.pdbx_description
1 polymer ?
#
loop_
_entity_poly.entity_id
_entity_poly.type
_entity_poly.pdbx_seq_one_letter_code
_entity_poly.pdbx_strand_id
1 'polypeptide(L)'
;LSARIAPLILIAACSPAAQTNNSRDDQAMQFIKQHEAVVKPLEIEVNLSGWDAELTGREEAYAKKQAAEEKLDLALADPKKFAELKAIRDRGVADPMLARQIDVVYRQYLARQIPPDLLKQISAKENEIQRKFTIHRPKLDGREITDNELRRILAESRDSAELRAAWEASKQVGPVVADDLAELIALRNEAARKLGFDDYHAMRLFLNEQNRGQMTALFDELDELTRGPFFEAKAEIDAALAARCGIEVAELRPWHYQDPFFQDVPAMPGALPESVYKSLDTVEVCREFYAGIGLPVDGILARSDLYEKPGKNPHAFCTDIDRSGDVRIFQNIVPGREWLTTSMHELGHAVYSENIGNTAGLDSSGHHPGCCPPPEVVPAALGELPYVLRNDAHTFVTEGVAMMFDRFPLNVDWLAAIGAEVENPDEYRAAMAEQLRLRMLIFARWAQVMYRFEMALYENPDRDLNRLWWDLVEKYQGLARPEGRDAPDFAAKYHIVGAPAYYHNYMLGEMFASQLHHAIIKSLRPGTKPAGAIYA
;
A
#
# COMPACT_ATOMS: atom_id res chain seq x y z
N LEU A 1 -73.01 43.25 -9.22
CA LEU A 1 -73.24 41.79 -9.37
C LEU A 1 -71.98 41.08 -8.92
N SER A 2 -72.09 40.29 -7.85
CA SER A 2 -70.99 39.54 -7.24
C SER A 2 -70.50 38.42 -8.15
N ALA A 3 -69.18 38.27 -8.31
CA ALA A 3 -68.57 37.04 -8.81
C ALA A 3 -67.49 36.60 -7.81
N ARG A 4 -67.73 35.43 -7.23
CA ARG A 4 -66.90 34.78 -6.20
C ARG A 4 -65.61 34.25 -6.82
N ILE A 5 -64.47 34.55 -6.19
CA ILE A 5 -63.18 33.88 -6.46
C ILE A 5 -63.15 32.60 -5.61
N ALA A 6 -63.09 31.43 -6.25
CA ALA A 6 -62.85 30.15 -5.59
C ALA A 6 -61.32 29.88 -5.56
N PRO A 7 -60.76 29.30 -4.48
CA PRO A 7 -59.35 28.97 -4.43
C PRO A 7 -59.08 27.68 -5.20
N LEU A 8 -58.15 27.75 -6.17
CA LEU A 8 -57.62 26.58 -6.86
C LEU A 8 -56.68 25.84 -5.90
N ILE A 9 -57.09 24.68 -5.39
CA ILE A 9 -56.21 23.76 -4.68
C ILE A 9 -55.35 23.05 -5.74
N LEU A 10 -54.07 23.43 -5.84
CA LEU A 10 -53.08 22.64 -6.58
C LEU A 10 -52.78 21.38 -5.76
N ILE A 11 -53.36 20.25 -6.17
CA ILE A 11 -52.88 18.93 -5.74
C ILE A 11 -51.62 18.65 -6.56
N ALA A 12 -50.45 18.82 -5.95
CA ALA A 12 -49.18 18.39 -6.53
C ALA A 12 -49.21 16.85 -6.64
N ALA A 13 -49.53 16.34 -7.83
CA ALA A 13 -49.44 14.91 -8.11
C ALA A 13 -47.97 14.53 -8.20
N CYS A 14 -47.43 13.89 -7.16
CA CYS A 14 -46.14 13.21 -7.23
C CYS A 14 -46.16 12.23 -8.40
N SER A 15 -45.23 12.38 -9.33
CA SER A 15 -45.13 11.49 -10.49
C SER A 15 -44.78 10.07 -10.05
N PRO A 16 -45.32 9.02 -10.69
CA PRO A 16 -45.03 7.62 -10.33
C PRO A 16 -43.52 7.32 -10.28
N ALA A 17 -42.74 7.93 -11.16
CA ALA A 17 -41.28 7.82 -11.19
C ALA A 17 -40.59 8.31 -9.89
N ALA A 18 -41.08 9.40 -9.29
CA ALA A 18 -40.54 9.94 -8.04
C ALA A 18 -40.89 9.03 -6.85
N GLN A 19 -42.10 8.46 -6.83
CA GLN A 19 -42.50 7.48 -5.80
C GLN A 19 -41.72 6.17 -5.91
N THR A 20 -41.45 5.68 -7.13
CA THR A 20 -40.65 4.48 -7.34
C THR A 20 -39.18 4.68 -7.00
N ASN A 21 -38.62 5.87 -7.23
CA ASN A 21 -37.23 6.19 -6.86
C ASN A 21 -37.06 6.29 -5.34
N ASN A 22 -37.98 6.99 -4.65
CA ASN A 22 -37.95 7.06 -3.19
C ASN A 22 -38.00 5.67 -2.54
N SER A 23 -38.88 4.77 -3.04
CA SER A 23 -38.97 3.40 -2.53
C SER A 23 -37.71 2.55 -2.78
N ARG A 24 -36.90 2.86 -3.80
CA ARG A 24 -35.64 2.14 -4.09
C ARG A 24 -34.53 2.59 -3.15
N ASP A 25 -34.40 3.90 -2.97
CA ASP A 25 -33.39 4.48 -2.08
C ASP A 25 -33.70 4.14 -0.62
N ASP A 26 -34.97 4.08 -0.22
CA ASP A 26 -35.38 3.64 1.12
C ASP A 26 -34.90 2.20 1.43
N GLN A 27 -34.99 1.27 0.47
CA GLN A 27 -34.51 -0.10 0.63
C GLN A 27 -32.98 -0.16 0.75
N ALA A 28 -32.26 0.58 -0.10
CA ALA A 28 -30.80 0.66 -0.04
C ALA A 28 -30.33 1.26 1.29
N MET A 29 -30.96 2.36 1.75
CA MET A 29 -30.66 3.01 3.01
C MET A 29 -30.92 2.08 4.20
N GLN A 30 -32.03 1.34 4.18
CA GLN A 30 -32.34 0.36 5.21
C GLN A 30 -31.30 -0.77 5.26
N PHE A 31 -30.86 -1.27 4.10
CA PHE A 31 -29.81 -2.29 4.01
C PHE A 31 -28.50 -1.77 4.61
N ILE A 32 -28.04 -0.58 4.21
CA ILE A 32 -26.81 0.03 4.74
C ILE A 32 -26.89 0.20 6.26
N LYS A 33 -28.00 0.72 6.79
CA LYS A 33 -28.17 0.88 8.24
C LYS A 33 -28.07 -0.45 8.99
N GLN A 34 -28.64 -1.52 8.45
CA GLN A 34 -28.56 -2.86 9.04
C GLN A 34 -27.15 -3.45 8.93
N HIS A 35 -26.49 -3.23 7.80
CA HIS A 35 -25.10 -3.61 7.59
C HIS A 35 -24.20 -2.93 8.61
N GLU A 36 -24.24 -1.60 8.72
CA GLU A 36 -23.42 -0.83 9.65
C GLU A 36 -23.66 -1.24 11.11
N ALA A 37 -24.92 -1.47 11.51
CA ALA A 37 -25.25 -1.90 12.87
C ALA A 37 -24.62 -3.24 13.27
N VAL A 38 -24.29 -4.10 12.30
CA VAL A 38 -23.66 -5.41 12.52
C VAL A 38 -22.15 -5.34 12.28
N VAL A 39 -21.73 -4.75 11.16
CA VAL A 39 -20.36 -4.83 10.66
C VAL A 39 -19.44 -3.83 11.33
N LYS A 40 -19.89 -2.59 11.61
CA LYS A 40 -19.06 -1.58 12.29
C LYS A 40 -18.43 -2.08 13.60
N PRO A 41 -19.18 -2.65 14.57
CA PRO A 41 -18.56 -3.13 15.80
C PRO A 41 -17.62 -4.33 15.58
N LEU A 42 -17.88 -5.16 14.56
CA LEU A 42 -17.00 -6.29 14.22
C LEU A 42 -15.69 -5.83 13.57
N GLU A 43 -15.73 -4.85 12.66
CA GLU A 43 -14.52 -4.23 12.08
C GLU A 43 -13.65 -3.61 13.19
N ILE A 44 -14.26 -2.87 14.13
CA ILE A 44 -13.55 -2.32 15.29
C ILE A 44 -12.94 -3.42 16.17
N GLU A 45 -13.67 -4.50 16.43
CA GLU A 45 -13.16 -5.64 17.20
C GLU A 45 -11.95 -6.30 16.52
N VAL A 46 -12.01 -6.50 15.19
CA VAL A 46 -10.91 -7.01 14.37
C VAL A 46 -9.69 -6.09 14.47
N ASN A 47 -9.88 -4.78 14.28
CA ASN A 47 -8.77 -3.83 14.29
C ASN A 47 -8.10 -3.73 15.67
N LEU A 48 -8.89 -3.67 16.75
CA LEU A 48 -8.36 -3.62 18.12
C LEU A 48 -7.66 -4.91 18.53
N SER A 49 -8.22 -6.06 18.19
CA SER A 49 -7.60 -7.36 18.49
C SER A 49 -6.36 -7.61 17.63
N GLY A 50 -6.37 -7.17 16.38
CA GLY A 50 -5.20 -7.12 15.50
C GLY A 50 -4.09 -6.28 16.12
N TRP A 51 -4.40 -5.06 16.56
CA TRP A 51 -3.43 -4.19 17.25
C TRP A 51 -2.81 -4.87 18.49
N ASP A 52 -3.60 -5.50 19.37
CA ASP A 52 -3.07 -6.22 20.55
C ASP A 52 -2.21 -7.43 20.17
N ALA A 53 -2.58 -8.14 19.10
CA ALA A 53 -1.81 -9.27 18.58
C ALA A 53 -0.44 -8.83 18.07
N GLU A 54 -0.38 -7.81 17.20
CA GLU A 54 0.88 -7.28 16.67
C GLU A 54 1.73 -6.61 17.77
N LEU A 55 1.10 -5.97 18.76
CA LEU A 55 1.80 -5.31 19.86
C LEU A 55 2.49 -6.31 20.81
N THR A 56 1.83 -7.44 21.08
CA THR A 56 2.28 -8.35 22.14
C THR A 56 2.90 -9.65 21.65
N GLY A 57 2.60 -10.09 20.42
CA GLY A 57 3.10 -11.33 19.86
C GLY A 57 2.58 -12.60 20.56
N ARG A 58 1.63 -12.48 21.49
CA ARG A 58 1.13 -13.60 22.31
C ARG A 58 0.13 -14.44 21.55
N GLU A 59 0.20 -15.76 21.74
CA GLU A 59 -0.72 -16.72 21.13
C GLU A 59 -2.20 -16.40 21.48
N GLU A 60 -2.49 -16.03 22.73
CA GLU A 60 -3.85 -15.66 23.14
C GLU A 60 -4.38 -14.40 22.44
N ALA A 61 -3.51 -13.47 22.02
CA ALA A 61 -3.90 -12.26 21.33
C ALA A 61 -4.21 -12.57 19.85
N TYR A 62 -3.37 -13.39 19.20
CA TYR A 62 -3.65 -13.90 17.86
C TYR A 62 -4.93 -14.76 17.80
N ALA A 63 -5.19 -15.58 18.82
CA ALA A 63 -6.43 -16.36 18.90
C ALA A 63 -7.68 -15.44 18.98
N LYS A 64 -7.59 -14.30 19.69
CA LYS A 64 -8.67 -13.30 19.73
C LYS A 64 -8.85 -12.61 18.38
N LYS A 65 -7.76 -12.22 17.72
CA LYS A 65 -7.78 -11.65 16.37
C LYS A 65 -8.50 -12.58 15.39
N GLN A 66 -8.08 -13.86 15.34
CA GLN A 66 -8.69 -14.86 14.48
C GLN A 66 -10.18 -15.06 14.76
N ALA A 67 -10.57 -15.09 16.04
CA ALA A 67 -11.98 -15.22 16.42
C ALA A 67 -12.82 -13.99 16.01
N ALA A 68 -12.24 -12.78 16.06
CA ALA A 68 -12.90 -11.57 15.58
C ALA A 68 -13.06 -11.57 14.05
N GLU A 69 -12.01 -11.96 13.31
CA GLU A 69 -12.03 -12.07 11.85
C GLU A 69 -13.08 -13.10 11.39
N GLU A 70 -13.17 -14.26 12.04
CA GLU A 70 -14.18 -15.29 11.74
C GLU A 70 -15.61 -14.75 11.90
N LYS A 71 -15.89 -13.99 12.97
CA LYS A 71 -17.21 -13.37 13.17
C LYS A 71 -17.55 -12.41 12.04
N LEU A 72 -16.60 -11.57 11.63
CA LEU A 72 -16.79 -10.61 10.54
C LEU A 72 -17.04 -11.33 9.21
N ASP A 73 -16.22 -12.31 8.88
CA ASP A 73 -16.37 -13.08 7.64
C ASP A 73 -17.71 -13.83 7.60
N LEU A 74 -18.15 -14.44 8.71
CA LEU A 74 -19.46 -15.08 8.79
C LEU A 74 -20.62 -14.08 8.61
N ALA A 75 -20.49 -12.85 9.12
CA ALA A 75 -21.51 -11.81 8.94
C ALA A 75 -21.65 -11.36 7.47
N LEU A 76 -20.55 -11.42 6.71
CA LEU A 76 -20.48 -11.07 5.29
C LEU A 76 -20.77 -12.26 4.35
N ALA A 77 -20.68 -13.49 4.85
CA ALA A 77 -20.90 -14.71 4.07
C ALA A 77 -22.38 -15.11 3.91
N ASP A 78 -23.33 -14.38 4.51
CA ASP A 78 -24.77 -14.73 4.43
C ASP A 78 -25.30 -14.61 2.98
N PRO A 79 -25.66 -15.75 2.32
CA PRO A 79 -26.07 -15.74 0.93
C PRO A 79 -27.42 -15.06 0.71
N LYS A 80 -28.30 -15.00 1.73
CA LYS A 80 -29.60 -14.32 1.62
C LYS A 80 -29.40 -12.81 1.63
N LYS A 81 -28.58 -12.30 2.55
CA LYS A 81 -28.22 -10.87 2.58
C LYS A 81 -27.50 -10.45 1.31
N PHE A 82 -26.58 -11.27 0.81
CA PHE A 82 -25.91 -10.97 -0.46
C PHE A 82 -26.89 -10.94 -1.63
N ALA A 83 -27.84 -11.86 -1.71
CA ALA A 83 -28.86 -11.85 -2.76
C ALA A 83 -29.75 -10.59 -2.70
N GLU A 84 -30.12 -10.14 -1.50
CA GLU A 84 -30.84 -8.87 -1.29
C GLU A 84 -30.01 -7.67 -1.77
N LEU A 85 -28.76 -7.57 -1.31
CA LEU A 85 -27.83 -6.52 -1.71
C LEU A 85 -27.62 -6.47 -3.22
N LYS A 86 -27.41 -7.63 -3.84
CA LYS A 86 -27.27 -7.76 -5.28
C LYS A 86 -28.53 -7.28 -6.01
N ALA A 87 -29.72 -7.63 -5.51
CA ALA A 87 -30.98 -7.18 -6.10
C ALA A 87 -31.18 -5.65 -5.97
N ILE A 88 -30.76 -5.05 -4.86
CA ILE A 88 -30.74 -3.58 -4.68
C ILE A 88 -29.81 -2.95 -5.71
N ARG A 89 -28.57 -3.45 -5.80
CA ARG A 89 -27.54 -2.95 -6.73
C ARG A 89 -27.99 -3.05 -8.19
N ASP A 90 -28.45 -4.23 -8.62
CA ASP A 90 -28.85 -4.49 -10.02
C ASP A 90 -30.07 -3.65 -10.44
N ARG A 91 -30.96 -3.32 -9.49
CA ARG A 91 -32.11 -2.44 -9.75
C ARG A 91 -31.70 -0.97 -9.95
N GLY A 92 -30.54 -0.58 -9.42
CA GLY A 92 -30.04 0.78 -9.40
C GLY A 92 -30.62 1.61 -8.24
N VAL A 93 -29.73 2.42 -7.64
CA VAL A 93 -30.02 3.40 -6.58
C VAL A 93 -29.91 4.80 -7.19
N ALA A 94 -30.86 5.69 -6.90
CA ALA A 94 -30.91 7.00 -7.52
C ALA A 94 -29.95 8.00 -6.84
N ASP A 95 -29.86 7.98 -5.51
CA ASP A 95 -28.87 8.77 -4.78
C ASP A 95 -27.43 8.26 -5.04
N PRO A 96 -26.52 9.11 -5.55
CA PRO A 96 -25.18 8.67 -5.93
C PRO A 96 -24.29 8.27 -4.74
N MET A 97 -24.49 8.89 -3.57
CA MET A 97 -23.72 8.56 -2.36
C MET A 97 -24.14 7.19 -1.80
N LEU A 98 -25.44 6.91 -1.81
CA LEU A 98 -26.00 5.63 -1.42
C LEU A 98 -25.69 4.52 -2.44
N ALA A 99 -25.72 4.84 -3.74
CA ALA A 99 -25.25 3.93 -4.78
C ALA A 99 -23.79 3.52 -4.56
N ARG A 100 -22.93 4.49 -4.22
CA ARG A 100 -21.52 4.22 -3.90
C ARG A 100 -21.36 3.32 -2.67
N GLN A 101 -22.13 3.56 -1.60
CA GLN A 101 -22.13 2.69 -0.42
C GLN A 101 -22.54 1.26 -0.76
N ILE A 102 -23.60 1.09 -1.56
CA ILE A 102 -24.06 -0.23 -2.01
C ILE A 102 -22.99 -0.94 -2.84
N ASP A 103 -22.27 -0.23 -3.71
CA ASP A 103 -21.18 -0.82 -4.50
C ASP A 103 -20.00 -1.28 -3.63
N VAL A 104 -19.59 -0.49 -2.63
CA VAL A 104 -18.52 -0.87 -1.68
C VAL A 104 -18.93 -2.13 -0.91
N VAL A 105 -20.11 -2.10 -0.28
CA VAL A 105 -20.61 -3.22 0.52
C VAL A 105 -20.81 -4.46 -0.35
N TYR A 106 -21.28 -4.31 -1.59
CA TYR A 106 -21.43 -5.43 -2.52
C TYR A 106 -20.12 -6.19 -2.73
N ARG A 107 -18.99 -5.48 -2.89
CA ARG A 107 -17.67 -6.10 -3.06
C ARG A 107 -17.19 -6.80 -1.79
N GLN A 108 -17.43 -6.21 -0.62
CA GLN A 108 -17.13 -6.83 0.67
C GLN A 108 -17.86 -8.17 0.83
N TYR A 109 -19.17 -8.21 0.53
CA TYR A 109 -19.94 -9.45 0.60
C TYR A 109 -19.51 -10.46 -0.48
N LEU A 110 -19.33 -10.01 -1.73
CA LEU A 110 -18.98 -10.87 -2.87
C LEU A 110 -17.73 -11.72 -2.57
N ALA A 111 -16.72 -11.11 -1.95
CA ALA A 111 -15.47 -11.80 -1.60
C ALA A 111 -15.67 -12.98 -0.63
N ARG A 112 -16.81 -13.05 0.07
CA ARG A 112 -17.17 -14.09 1.05
C ARG A 112 -18.23 -15.07 0.54
N GLN A 113 -18.66 -14.98 -0.72
CA GLN A 113 -19.69 -15.87 -1.29
C GLN A 113 -19.12 -17.19 -1.81
N ILE A 114 -18.25 -17.82 -1.02
CA ILE A 114 -17.64 -19.12 -1.30
C ILE A 114 -18.04 -20.14 -0.21
N PRO A 115 -17.91 -21.46 -0.45
CA PRO A 115 -18.18 -22.45 0.58
C PRO A 115 -17.39 -22.17 1.88
N PRO A 116 -18.01 -22.21 3.07
CA PRO A 116 -17.34 -21.92 4.34
C PRO A 116 -16.09 -22.77 4.57
N ASP A 117 -16.12 -24.05 4.20
CA ASP A 117 -14.96 -24.95 4.32
C ASP A 117 -13.80 -24.53 3.41
N LEU A 118 -14.09 -23.95 2.24
CA LEU A 118 -13.06 -23.42 1.34
C LEU A 118 -12.44 -22.14 1.90
N LEU A 119 -13.27 -21.23 2.42
CA LEU A 119 -12.78 -20.02 3.10
C LEU A 119 -11.85 -20.38 4.26
N LYS A 120 -12.27 -21.32 5.11
CA LYS A 120 -11.48 -21.81 6.25
C LYS A 120 -10.14 -22.42 5.81
N GLN A 121 -10.13 -23.21 4.73
CA GLN A 121 -8.90 -23.80 4.18
C GLN A 121 -7.93 -22.72 3.67
N ILE A 122 -8.44 -21.71 2.96
CA ILE A 122 -7.63 -20.58 2.48
C ILE A 122 -7.00 -19.85 3.67
N SER A 123 -7.80 -19.42 4.64
CA SER A 123 -7.30 -18.68 5.82
C SER A 123 -6.31 -19.49 6.64
N ALA A 124 -6.55 -20.80 6.83
CA ALA A 124 -5.62 -21.67 7.55
C ALA A 124 -4.27 -21.78 6.84
N LYS A 125 -4.29 -21.92 5.50
CA LYS A 125 -3.07 -22.02 4.69
C LYS A 125 -2.31 -20.70 4.63
N GLU A 126 -3.00 -19.57 4.52
CA GLU A 126 -2.42 -18.22 4.61
C GLU A 126 -1.68 -18.03 5.94
N ASN A 127 -2.33 -18.34 7.05
CA ASN A 127 -1.74 -18.24 8.39
C ASN A 127 -0.54 -19.18 8.57
N GLU A 128 -0.61 -20.40 8.04
CA GLU A 128 0.51 -21.35 8.10
C GLU A 128 1.74 -20.82 7.36
N ILE A 129 1.53 -20.34 6.14
CA ILE A 129 2.59 -19.79 5.29
C ILE A 129 3.18 -18.52 5.93
N GLN A 130 2.33 -17.60 6.40
CA GLN A 130 2.79 -16.38 7.07
C GLN A 130 3.65 -16.73 8.30
N ARG A 131 3.21 -17.69 9.13
CA ARG A 131 4.00 -18.17 10.26
C ARG A 131 5.35 -18.73 9.82
N LYS A 132 5.38 -19.60 8.80
CA LYS A 132 6.62 -20.18 8.24
C LYS A 132 7.57 -19.08 7.78
N PHE A 133 7.06 -18.06 7.11
CA PHE A 133 7.84 -16.91 6.65
C PHE A 133 8.43 -16.12 7.82
N THR A 134 7.62 -15.76 8.82
CA THR A 134 8.04 -14.96 9.98
C THR A 134 9.08 -15.66 10.87
N ILE A 135 8.93 -16.97 11.10
CA ILE A 135 9.85 -17.71 11.98
C ILE A 135 11.11 -18.20 11.26
N HIS A 136 11.14 -18.17 9.93
CA HIS A 136 12.29 -18.64 9.18
C HIS A 136 13.54 -17.81 9.54
N ARG A 137 14.66 -18.51 9.76
CA ARG A 137 15.96 -17.89 9.95
C ARG A 137 16.90 -18.46 8.89
N PRO A 138 17.37 -17.64 7.95
CA PRO A 138 18.30 -18.10 6.93
C PRO A 138 19.62 -18.51 7.58
N LYS A 139 20.33 -19.41 6.91
CA LYS A 139 21.64 -19.90 7.35
C LYS A 139 22.71 -19.53 6.34
N LEU A 140 23.78 -18.93 6.85
CA LEU A 140 25.01 -18.64 6.12
C LEU A 140 26.16 -19.36 6.83
N ASP A 141 26.90 -20.20 6.10
CA ASP A 141 27.99 -21.04 6.64
C ASP A 141 27.59 -21.87 7.88
N GLY A 142 26.34 -22.38 7.87
CA GLY A 142 25.79 -23.20 8.94
C GLY A 142 25.32 -22.42 10.18
N ARG A 143 25.51 -21.10 10.22
CA ARG A 143 25.05 -20.21 11.29
C ARG A 143 23.76 -19.50 10.89
N GLU A 144 22.83 -19.37 11.83
CA GLU A 144 21.66 -18.50 11.66
C GLU A 144 22.11 -17.03 11.54
N ILE A 145 21.55 -16.35 10.55
CA ILE A 145 21.85 -14.95 10.23
C ILE A 145 20.56 -14.16 10.11
N THR A 146 20.58 -12.89 10.49
CA THR A 146 19.42 -12.00 10.34
C THR A 146 19.34 -11.38 8.95
N ASP A 147 18.15 -10.95 8.53
CA ASP A 147 17.96 -10.23 7.26
C ASP A 147 18.77 -8.94 7.20
N ASN A 148 18.93 -8.23 8.33
CA ASN A 148 19.76 -7.03 8.42
C ASN A 148 21.24 -7.33 8.18
N GLU A 149 21.75 -8.43 8.73
CA GLU A 149 23.12 -8.88 8.48
C GLU A 149 23.32 -9.30 7.01
N LEU A 150 22.36 -10.00 6.41
CA LEU A 150 22.41 -10.35 4.98
C LEU A 150 22.42 -9.10 4.10
N ARG A 151 21.54 -8.14 4.36
CA ARG A 151 21.51 -6.85 3.64
C ARG A 151 22.82 -6.09 3.80
N ARG A 152 23.41 -6.09 4.99
CA ARG A 152 24.72 -5.48 5.22
C ARG A 152 25.82 -6.16 4.39
N ILE A 153 25.86 -7.49 4.35
CA ILE A 153 26.84 -8.22 3.52
C ILE A 153 26.67 -7.83 2.04
N LEU A 154 25.43 -7.84 1.54
CA LEU A 154 25.12 -7.44 0.16
C LEU A 154 25.55 -5.99 -0.14
N ALA A 155 25.36 -5.08 0.82
CA ALA A 155 25.72 -3.68 0.68
C ALA A 155 27.23 -3.43 0.77
N GLU A 156 27.96 -4.14 1.63
CA GLU A 156 29.35 -3.81 1.99
C GLU A 156 30.38 -4.71 1.31
N SER A 157 30.09 -6.00 1.12
CA SER A 157 31.06 -6.96 0.58
C SER A 157 31.35 -6.69 -0.90
N ARG A 158 32.62 -6.90 -1.27
CA ARG A 158 33.11 -6.86 -2.66
C ARG A 158 33.49 -8.25 -3.17
N ASP A 159 33.41 -9.27 -2.33
CA ASP A 159 33.74 -10.64 -2.69
C ASP A 159 32.52 -11.31 -3.31
N SER A 160 32.67 -11.79 -4.55
CA SER A 160 31.55 -12.37 -5.30
C SER A 160 31.00 -13.65 -4.66
N ALA A 161 31.84 -14.44 -3.96
CA ALA A 161 31.41 -15.67 -3.31
C ALA A 161 30.61 -15.37 -2.03
N GLU A 162 31.06 -14.41 -1.22
CA GLU A 162 30.35 -13.93 -0.03
C GLU A 162 29.00 -13.29 -0.41
N LEU A 163 28.98 -12.43 -1.43
CA LEU A 163 27.76 -11.83 -1.95
C LEU A 163 26.78 -12.90 -2.43
N ARG A 164 27.26 -13.90 -3.19
CA ARG A 164 26.45 -15.02 -3.65
C ARG A 164 25.86 -15.79 -2.48
N ALA A 165 26.68 -16.15 -1.49
CA ALA A 165 26.24 -16.93 -0.34
C ALA A 165 25.17 -16.18 0.48
N ALA A 166 25.35 -14.87 0.70
CA ALA A 166 24.36 -14.03 1.36
C ALA A 166 23.06 -13.91 0.56
N TRP A 167 23.16 -13.71 -0.76
CA TRP A 167 21.98 -13.65 -1.62
C TRP A 167 21.23 -14.98 -1.65
N GLU A 168 21.91 -16.11 -1.79
CA GLU A 168 21.29 -17.44 -1.75
C GLU A 168 20.65 -17.72 -0.40
N ALA A 169 21.29 -17.31 0.71
CA ALA A 169 20.71 -17.38 2.05
C ALA A 169 19.40 -16.60 2.15
N SER A 170 19.32 -15.40 1.56
CA SER A 170 18.07 -14.60 1.51
C SER A 170 16.91 -15.29 0.77
N LYS A 171 17.19 -16.32 -0.05
CA LYS A 171 16.17 -17.08 -0.80
C LYS A 171 15.73 -18.36 -0.10
N GLN A 172 16.36 -18.75 1.01
CA GLN A 172 16.11 -20.05 1.67
C GLN A 172 14.69 -20.22 2.20
N VAL A 173 13.95 -19.13 2.45
CA VAL A 173 12.52 -19.21 2.81
C VAL A 173 11.66 -19.68 1.65
N GLY A 174 12.08 -19.44 0.39
CA GLY A 174 11.32 -19.79 -0.80
C GLY A 174 10.99 -21.29 -0.85
N PRO A 175 11.98 -22.19 -0.82
CA PRO A 175 11.74 -23.64 -0.75
C PRO A 175 10.91 -24.10 0.46
N VAL A 176 10.92 -23.34 1.57
CA VAL A 176 10.16 -23.69 2.77
C VAL A 176 8.66 -23.47 2.58
N VAL A 177 8.26 -22.50 1.76
CA VAL A 177 6.85 -22.12 1.58
C VAL A 177 6.29 -22.43 0.19
N ALA A 178 7.12 -22.86 -0.77
CA ALA A 178 6.72 -23.03 -2.17
C ALA A 178 5.57 -24.04 -2.37
N ASP A 179 5.64 -25.20 -1.71
CA ASP A 179 4.60 -26.23 -1.83
C ASP A 179 3.28 -25.77 -1.21
N ASP A 180 3.34 -25.14 -0.04
CA ASP A 180 2.15 -24.56 0.60
C ASP A 180 1.54 -23.44 -0.24
N LEU A 181 2.38 -22.60 -0.85
CA LEU A 181 1.95 -21.53 -1.73
C LEU A 181 1.24 -22.10 -2.97
N ALA A 182 1.75 -23.18 -3.56
CA ALA A 182 1.10 -23.85 -4.69
C ALA A 182 -0.30 -24.36 -4.32
N GLU A 183 -0.45 -25.00 -3.15
CA GLU A 183 -1.74 -25.41 -2.62
C GLU A 183 -2.67 -24.21 -2.38
N LEU A 184 -2.16 -23.13 -1.79
CA LEU A 184 -2.94 -21.91 -1.54
C LEU A 184 -3.43 -21.27 -2.84
N ILE A 185 -2.58 -21.22 -3.87
CA ILE A 185 -2.95 -20.70 -5.19
C ILE A 185 -4.08 -21.53 -5.80
N ALA A 186 -4.02 -22.86 -5.68
CA ALA A 186 -5.09 -23.74 -6.16
C ALA A 186 -6.43 -23.45 -5.45
N LEU A 187 -6.42 -23.33 -4.12
CA LEU A 187 -7.61 -22.98 -3.32
C LEU A 187 -8.16 -21.59 -3.70
N ARG A 188 -7.28 -20.60 -3.84
CA ARG A 188 -7.63 -19.23 -4.25
C ARG A 188 -8.26 -19.20 -5.65
N ASN A 189 -7.71 -19.96 -6.61
CA ASN A 189 -8.28 -20.08 -7.94
C ASN A 189 -9.61 -20.85 -7.95
N GLU A 190 -9.78 -21.87 -7.12
CA GLU A 190 -11.07 -22.52 -6.92
C GLU A 190 -12.12 -21.51 -6.43
N ALA A 191 -11.78 -20.71 -5.42
CA ALA A 191 -12.66 -19.67 -4.88
C ALA A 191 -13.06 -18.64 -5.96
N ALA A 192 -12.09 -18.14 -6.72
CA ALA A 192 -12.33 -17.18 -7.79
C ALA A 192 -13.27 -17.72 -8.88
N ARG A 193 -13.05 -18.96 -9.32
CA ARG A 193 -13.89 -19.63 -10.33
C ARG A 193 -15.31 -19.85 -9.85
N LYS A 194 -15.52 -20.21 -8.57
CA LYS A 194 -16.87 -20.33 -7.98
C LYS A 194 -17.62 -18.99 -7.96
N LEU A 195 -16.88 -17.88 -7.87
CA LEU A 195 -17.43 -16.52 -7.93
C LEU A 195 -17.57 -15.98 -9.36
N GLY A 196 -17.20 -16.76 -10.38
CA GLY A 196 -17.33 -16.40 -11.79
C GLY A 196 -16.17 -15.58 -12.35
N PHE A 197 -15.01 -15.57 -11.70
CA PHE A 197 -13.78 -14.96 -12.22
C PHE A 197 -12.87 -16.01 -12.86
N ASP A 198 -12.04 -15.58 -13.81
CA ASP A 198 -11.09 -16.48 -14.50
C ASP A 198 -10.09 -17.12 -13.52
N ASP A 199 -9.57 -16.29 -12.60
CA ASP A 199 -8.60 -16.67 -11.57
C ASP A 199 -8.61 -15.65 -10.42
N TYR A 200 -7.84 -15.93 -9.37
CA TYR A 200 -7.80 -15.11 -8.15
C TYR A 200 -7.25 -13.70 -8.38
N HIS A 201 -6.28 -13.51 -9.28
CA HIS A 201 -5.73 -12.19 -9.57
C HIS A 201 -6.80 -11.28 -10.21
N ALA A 202 -7.63 -11.81 -11.12
CA ALA A 202 -8.74 -11.05 -11.72
C ALA A 202 -9.77 -10.66 -10.67
N MET A 203 -10.12 -11.62 -9.80
CA MET A 203 -11.03 -11.37 -8.70
C MET A 203 -10.50 -10.28 -7.77
N ARG A 204 -9.23 -10.34 -7.35
CA ARG A 204 -8.64 -9.34 -6.45
C ARG A 204 -8.61 -7.95 -7.06
N LEU A 205 -8.21 -7.80 -8.33
CA LEU A 205 -8.27 -6.51 -9.00
C LEU A 205 -9.71 -5.98 -9.03
N PHE A 206 -10.70 -6.82 -9.40
CA PHE A 206 -12.10 -6.40 -9.42
C PHE A 206 -12.61 -5.99 -8.04
N LEU A 207 -12.30 -6.76 -7.00
CA LEU A 207 -12.69 -6.45 -5.62
C LEU A 207 -12.09 -5.13 -5.14
N ASN A 208 -10.90 -4.78 -5.63
CA ASN A 208 -10.24 -3.48 -5.40
C ASN A 208 -10.62 -2.41 -6.45
N GLU A 209 -11.68 -2.62 -7.23
CA GLU A 209 -12.17 -1.64 -8.22
C GLU A 209 -11.22 -1.34 -9.39
N GLN A 210 -10.36 -2.29 -9.70
CA GLN A 210 -9.45 -2.26 -10.84
C GLN A 210 -9.84 -3.30 -11.88
N ASN A 211 -9.49 -3.03 -13.14
CA ASN A 211 -9.67 -3.95 -14.25
C ASN A 211 -8.31 -4.48 -14.72
N ARG A 212 -8.18 -5.80 -14.91
CA ARG A 212 -6.94 -6.42 -15.38
C ARG A 212 -6.45 -5.83 -16.69
N GLY A 213 -7.33 -5.70 -17.69
CA GLY A 213 -6.95 -5.19 -19.01
C GLY A 213 -6.45 -3.75 -18.98
N GLN A 214 -7.11 -2.88 -18.20
CA GLN A 214 -6.65 -1.49 -18.00
C GLN A 214 -5.31 -1.45 -17.27
N MET A 215 -5.12 -2.29 -16.24
CA MET A 215 -3.86 -2.37 -15.50
C MET A 215 -2.72 -2.88 -16.39
N THR A 216 -2.98 -3.90 -17.20
CA THR A 216 -2.00 -4.43 -18.15
C THR A 216 -1.62 -3.35 -19.17
N ALA A 217 -2.58 -2.63 -19.75
CA ALA A 217 -2.31 -1.55 -20.69
C ALA A 217 -1.46 -0.43 -20.06
N LEU A 218 -1.77 -0.04 -18.82
CA LEU A 218 -0.97 0.96 -18.09
C LEU A 218 0.46 0.48 -17.83
N PHE A 219 0.64 -0.79 -17.47
CA PHE A 219 1.97 -1.37 -17.30
C PHE A 219 2.70 -1.56 -18.64
N ASP A 220 2.01 -1.83 -19.75
CA ASP A 220 2.63 -1.85 -21.07
C ASP A 220 3.15 -0.46 -21.46
N GLU A 221 2.36 0.60 -21.23
CA GLU A 221 2.79 1.99 -21.46
C GLU A 221 3.97 2.39 -20.55
N LEU A 222 3.91 2.05 -19.25
CA LEU A 222 5.00 2.29 -18.32
C LEU A 222 6.30 1.60 -18.78
N ASP A 223 6.20 0.36 -19.26
CA ASP A 223 7.34 -0.38 -19.82
C ASP A 223 7.92 0.37 -21.02
N GLU A 224 7.09 0.73 -22.00
CA GLU A 224 7.51 1.45 -23.21
C GLU A 224 8.24 2.76 -22.88
N LEU A 225 7.66 3.58 -22.00
CA LEU A 225 8.21 4.90 -21.65
C LEU A 225 9.52 4.83 -20.87
N THR A 226 9.69 3.83 -19.99
CA THR A 226 10.82 3.80 -19.06
C THR A 226 11.94 2.82 -19.48
N ARG A 227 11.77 2.04 -20.57
CA ARG A 227 12.69 0.95 -20.91
C ARG A 227 14.06 1.47 -21.35
N GLY A 228 14.07 2.41 -22.30
CA GLY A 228 15.30 3.06 -22.77
C GLY A 228 16.06 3.74 -21.62
N PRO A 229 15.43 4.69 -20.91
CA PRO A 229 16.06 5.37 -19.78
C PRO A 229 16.58 4.43 -18.68
N PHE A 230 15.87 3.33 -18.41
CA PHE A 230 16.33 2.32 -17.46
C PHE A 230 17.60 1.61 -17.96
N PHE A 231 17.64 1.11 -19.21
CA PHE A 231 18.80 0.38 -19.69
C PHE A 231 20.05 1.27 -19.87
N GLU A 232 19.85 2.55 -20.16
CA GLU A 232 20.92 3.55 -20.12
C GLU A 232 21.50 3.70 -18.70
N ALA A 233 20.63 3.97 -17.72
CA ALA A 233 21.03 4.08 -16.31
C ALA A 233 21.64 2.76 -15.78
N LYS A 234 21.09 1.63 -16.20
CA LYS A 234 21.57 0.30 -15.82
C LYS A 234 22.99 0.05 -16.32
N ALA A 235 23.35 0.50 -17.52
CA ALA A 235 24.72 0.34 -18.02
C ALA A 235 25.75 1.05 -17.11
N GLU A 236 25.40 2.21 -16.58
CA GLU A 236 26.23 2.95 -15.61
C GLU A 236 26.31 2.21 -14.26
N ILE A 237 25.18 1.73 -13.76
CA ILE A 237 25.12 0.90 -12.54
C ILE A 237 25.98 -0.36 -12.68
N ASP A 238 25.84 -1.07 -13.81
CA ASP A 238 26.56 -2.31 -14.09
C ASP A 238 28.07 -2.05 -14.13
N ALA A 239 28.52 -0.99 -14.82
CA ALA A 239 29.92 -0.61 -14.85
C ALA A 239 30.46 -0.29 -13.44
N ALA A 240 29.70 0.43 -12.63
CA ALA A 240 30.08 0.78 -11.26
C ALA A 240 30.16 -0.45 -10.34
N LEU A 241 29.19 -1.37 -10.42
CA LEU A 241 29.16 -2.59 -9.61
C LEU A 241 30.24 -3.59 -10.02
N ALA A 242 30.50 -3.73 -11.32
CA ALA A 242 31.57 -4.55 -11.86
C ALA A 242 32.94 -4.03 -11.37
N ALA A 243 33.18 -2.72 -11.49
CA ALA A 243 34.39 -2.08 -10.96
C ALA A 243 34.52 -2.23 -9.44
N ARG A 244 33.42 -2.10 -8.68
CA ARG A 244 33.38 -2.29 -7.22
C ARG A 244 33.84 -3.70 -6.81
N CYS A 245 33.44 -4.72 -7.56
CA CYS A 245 33.75 -6.13 -7.26
C CYS A 245 35.02 -6.64 -7.96
N GLY A 246 35.62 -5.84 -8.85
CA GLY A 246 36.82 -6.24 -9.61
C GLY A 246 36.55 -7.33 -10.65
N ILE A 247 35.36 -7.31 -11.26
CA ILE A 247 34.91 -8.29 -12.27
C ILE A 247 34.49 -7.58 -13.56
N GLU A 248 34.27 -8.33 -14.63
CA GLU A 248 33.70 -7.81 -15.87
C GLU A 248 32.17 -7.68 -15.78
N VAL A 249 31.57 -6.76 -16.54
CA VAL A 249 30.11 -6.56 -16.57
C VAL A 249 29.35 -7.85 -16.91
N ALA A 250 29.90 -8.70 -17.78
CA ALA A 250 29.31 -9.99 -18.15
C ALA A 250 29.28 -11.02 -17.00
N GLU A 251 30.10 -10.82 -15.98
CA GLU A 251 30.19 -11.67 -14.79
C GLU A 251 29.18 -11.24 -13.71
N LEU A 252 28.52 -10.08 -13.87
CA LEU A 252 27.48 -9.64 -12.95
C LEU A 252 26.34 -10.65 -12.88
N ARG A 253 25.84 -10.77 -11.67
CA ARG A 253 24.78 -11.69 -11.21
C ARG A 253 23.96 -10.98 -10.13
N PRO A 254 22.75 -11.47 -9.80
CA PRO A 254 21.82 -10.76 -8.94
C PRO A 254 22.40 -10.32 -7.58
N TRP A 255 23.30 -11.10 -7.01
CA TRP A 255 23.94 -10.81 -5.73
C TRP A 255 24.87 -9.57 -5.72
N HIS A 256 25.28 -9.07 -6.88
CA HIS A 256 26.12 -7.87 -6.95
C HIS A 256 25.34 -6.56 -6.81
N TYR A 257 24.00 -6.60 -6.94
CA TYR A 257 23.14 -5.41 -6.99
C TYR A 257 22.71 -4.90 -5.61
N GLN A 258 23.31 -5.42 -4.54
CA GLN A 258 23.18 -4.97 -3.15
C GLN A 258 21.78 -5.08 -2.50
N ASP A 259 20.72 -5.25 -3.29
CA ASP A 259 19.38 -5.63 -2.84
C ASP A 259 19.04 -7.06 -3.33
N PRO A 260 18.41 -7.93 -2.51
CA PRO A 260 18.09 -9.30 -2.90
C PRO A 260 17.28 -9.47 -4.19
N PHE A 261 16.56 -8.44 -4.64
CA PHE A 261 15.70 -8.47 -5.81
C PHE A 261 16.00 -7.34 -6.81
N PHE A 262 17.04 -6.53 -6.55
CA PHE A 262 17.31 -5.28 -7.28
C PHE A 262 16.06 -4.40 -7.43
N GLN A 263 15.33 -4.24 -6.33
CA GLN A 263 14.13 -3.39 -6.28
C GLN A 263 14.43 -1.95 -5.83
N ASP A 264 15.66 -1.70 -5.38
CA ASP A 264 16.13 -0.40 -4.90
C ASP A 264 17.52 -0.08 -5.48
N VAL A 265 17.91 1.19 -5.37
CA VAL A 265 19.17 1.72 -5.90
C VAL A 265 20.33 1.17 -5.07
N PRO A 266 21.40 0.65 -5.72
CA PRO A 266 22.67 0.38 -5.05
C PRO A 266 23.21 1.64 -4.33
N ALA A 267 24.12 1.45 -3.38
CA ALA A 267 24.77 2.55 -2.67
C ALA A 267 25.48 3.48 -3.67
N MET A 268 25.04 4.74 -3.71
CA MET A 268 25.61 5.79 -4.56
C MET A 268 26.42 6.79 -3.73
N PRO A 269 27.46 7.41 -4.32
CA PRO A 269 28.14 8.55 -3.70
C PRO A 269 27.18 9.71 -3.41
N GLY A 270 27.52 10.54 -2.42
CA GLY A 270 26.78 11.76 -2.11
C GLY A 270 25.62 11.61 -1.14
N ALA A 271 25.43 10.44 -0.51
CA ALA A 271 24.53 10.31 0.64
C ALA A 271 25.11 11.01 1.88
N LEU A 272 24.24 11.58 2.72
CA LEU A 272 24.66 12.17 4.00
C LEU A 272 25.10 11.09 4.99
N PRO A 273 26.05 11.42 5.89
CA PRO A 273 26.41 10.51 6.96
C PRO A 273 25.22 10.33 7.91
N GLU A 274 25.05 9.11 8.42
CA GLU A 274 23.96 8.75 9.33
C GLU A 274 23.93 9.61 10.60
N SER A 275 25.05 10.23 10.97
CA SER A 275 25.15 11.18 12.09
C SER A 275 24.20 12.38 11.96
N VAL A 276 23.95 12.86 10.73
CA VAL A 276 23.02 13.98 10.49
C VAL A 276 21.60 13.60 10.91
N TYR A 277 21.18 12.37 10.60
CA TYR A 277 19.85 11.88 10.94
C TYR A 277 19.76 11.46 12.41
N LYS A 278 20.83 10.87 12.95
CA LYS A 278 20.90 10.45 14.36
C LYS A 278 20.87 11.61 15.35
N SER A 279 21.21 12.84 14.92
CA SER A 279 21.06 14.03 15.75
C SER A 279 19.65 14.59 15.80
N LEU A 280 18.73 14.11 14.94
CA LEU A 280 17.35 14.56 14.91
C LEU A 280 16.48 13.73 15.86
N ASP A 281 15.55 14.38 16.55
CA ASP A 281 14.45 13.70 17.20
C ASP A 281 13.35 13.43 16.16
N THR A 282 13.23 12.17 15.76
CA THR A 282 12.28 11.75 14.71
C THR A 282 10.84 12.13 15.05
N VAL A 283 10.42 11.98 16.31
CA VAL A 283 9.02 12.21 16.70
C VAL A 283 8.73 13.71 16.73
N GLU A 284 9.64 14.52 17.29
CA GLU A 284 9.48 15.97 17.30
C GLU A 284 9.50 16.56 15.89
N VAL A 285 10.44 16.15 15.03
CA VAL A 285 10.52 16.61 13.63
C VAL A 285 9.23 16.31 12.88
N CYS A 286 8.71 15.09 12.99
CA CYS A 286 7.44 14.73 12.37
C CYS A 286 6.29 15.57 12.93
N ARG A 287 6.20 15.74 14.26
CA ARG A 287 5.15 16.55 14.90
C ARG A 287 5.16 17.99 14.39
N GLU A 288 6.32 18.64 14.40
CA GLU A 288 6.47 20.03 13.98
C GLU A 288 6.15 20.20 12.49
N PHE A 289 6.66 19.32 11.63
CA PHE A 289 6.42 19.38 10.19
C PHE A 289 4.92 19.27 9.86
N TYR A 290 4.26 18.23 10.38
CA TYR A 290 2.85 17.99 10.11
C TYR A 290 1.95 19.09 10.68
N ALA A 291 2.26 19.60 11.87
CA ALA A 291 1.57 20.78 12.41
C ALA A 291 1.78 22.03 11.54
N GLY A 292 3.01 22.25 11.04
CA GLY A 292 3.37 23.39 10.20
C GLY A 292 2.58 23.47 8.88
N ILE A 293 2.22 22.32 8.32
CA ILE A 293 1.39 22.23 7.10
C ILE A 293 -0.12 22.14 7.39
N GLY A 294 -0.54 22.34 8.65
CA GLY A 294 -1.94 22.33 9.05
C GLY A 294 -2.56 20.94 9.22
N LEU A 295 -1.75 19.90 9.41
CA LEU A 295 -2.17 18.50 9.61
C LEU A 295 -1.61 17.97 10.94
N PRO A 296 -1.96 18.52 12.11
CA PRO A 296 -1.33 18.15 13.39
C PRO A 296 -1.54 16.66 13.72
N VAL A 297 -0.48 16.00 14.21
CA VAL A 297 -0.46 14.55 14.46
C VAL A 297 -0.42 14.18 15.95
N ASP A 298 -0.55 15.14 16.87
CA ASP A 298 -0.44 14.89 18.31
C ASP A 298 -1.43 13.82 18.81
N GLY A 299 -2.67 13.85 18.30
CA GLY A 299 -3.69 12.86 18.63
C GLY A 299 -3.31 11.46 18.15
N ILE A 300 -2.81 11.34 16.92
CA ILE A 300 -2.32 10.09 16.33
C ILE A 300 -1.16 9.56 17.17
N LEU A 301 -0.12 10.37 17.40
CA LEU A 301 1.07 9.99 18.15
C LEU A 301 0.74 9.54 19.58
N ALA A 302 -0.22 10.19 20.25
CA ALA A 302 -0.64 9.83 21.61
C ALA A 302 -1.35 8.46 21.69
N ARG A 303 -1.98 8.00 20.60
CA ARG A 303 -2.66 6.69 20.52
C ARG A 303 -1.74 5.58 19.96
N SER A 304 -0.55 5.95 19.49
CA SER A 304 0.37 5.11 18.73
C SER A 304 1.40 4.39 19.59
N ASP A 305 2.06 3.37 19.03
CA ASP A 305 3.15 2.65 19.70
C ASP A 305 4.45 2.77 18.90
N LEU A 306 5.35 3.64 19.37
CA LEU A 306 6.45 4.18 18.55
C LEU A 306 7.81 3.50 18.73
N TYR A 307 8.01 2.73 19.80
CA TYR A 307 9.34 2.24 20.17
C TYR A 307 9.38 0.72 20.30
N GLU A 308 10.59 0.15 20.19
CA GLU A 308 10.83 -1.29 20.30
C GLU A 308 10.40 -1.85 21.66
N LYS A 309 9.76 -3.03 21.64
CA LYS A 309 9.37 -3.79 22.84
C LYS A 309 9.51 -5.29 22.58
N PRO A 310 9.84 -6.11 23.59
CA PRO A 310 9.82 -7.56 23.45
C PRO A 310 8.46 -8.08 22.99
N GLY A 311 8.46 -8.97 21.98
CA GLY A 311 7.24 -9.59 21.44
C GLY A 311 6.50 -8.75 20.38
N LYS A 312 6.89 -7.49 20.18
CA LYS A 312 6.28 -6.58 19.21
C LYS A 312 6.62 -6.99 17.76
N ASN A 313 5.66 -6.85 16.84
CA ASN A 313 5.90 -7.02 15.40
C ASN A 313 7.02 -6.05 14.93
N PRO A 314 8.04 -6.52 14.19
CA PRO A 314 9.10 -5.64 13.68
C PRO A 314 8.64 -4.67 12.58
N HIS A 315 7.54 -4.95 11.88
CA HIS A 315 7.06 -4.15 10.76
C HIS A 315 6.30 -2.91 11.22
N ALA A 316 6.59 -1.78 10.57
CA ALA A 316 5.83 -0.55 10.73
C ALA A 316 4.52 -0.61 9.93
N PHE A 317 3.46 0.00 10.45
CA PHE A 317 2.19 0.17 9.74
C PHE A 317 1.33 1.27 10.37
N CYS A 318 0.39 1.78 9.58
CA CYS A 318 -0.72 2.62 10.03
C CYS A 318 -2.03 1.82 10.01
N THR A 319 -2.90 2.05 10.99
CA THR A 319 -4.26 1.48 11.01
C THR A 319 -5.28 2.50 11.46
N ASP A 320 -6.42 2.52 10.77
CA ASP A 320 -7.63 3.19 11.23
C ASP A 320 -8.49 2.17 11.99
N ILE A 321 -8.70 2.40 13.29
CA ILE A 321 -9.40 1.47 14.17
C ILE A 321 -10.90 1.50 13.94
N ASP A 322 -11.48 2.69 13.74
CA ASP A 322 -12.92 2.90 13.88
C ASP A 322 -13.58 3.74 12.76
N ARG A 323 -12.79 4.18 11.77
CA ARG A 323 -13.21 5.08 10.69
C ARG A 323 -13.90 6.34 11.21
N SER A 324 -13.54 6.76 12.42
CA SER A 324 -14.16 7.85 13.16
C SER A 324 -13.12 8.67 13.94
N GLY A 325 -11.83 8.53 13.62
CA GLY A 325 -10.73 9.35 14.14
C GLY A 325 -9.75 8.61 15.05
N ASP A 326 -9.97 7.34 15.40
CA ASP A 326 -8.97 6.52 16.09
C ASP A 326 -7.97 5.92 15.10
N VAL A 327 -7.09 6.77 14.58
CA VAL A 327 -5.99 6.37 13.70
C VAL A 327 -4.70 6.29 14.52
N ARG A 328 -3.91 5.24 14.26
CA ARG A 328 -2.67 4.91 14.99
C ARG A 328 -1.58 4.48 14.04
N ILE A 329 -0.34 4.79 14.40
CA ILE A 329 0.87 4.25 13.77
C ILE A 329 1.60 3.32 14.72
N PHE A 330 2.19 2.29 14.16
CA PHE A 330 2.93 1.26 14.87
C PHE A 330 4.35 1.23 14.32
N GLN A 331 5.34 1.50 15.16
CA GLN A 331 6.72 1.72 14.73
C GLN A 331 7.74 1.24 15.76
N ASN A 332 8.99 1.06 15.36
CA ASN A 332 10.09 0.60 16.21
C ASN A 332 11.25 1.61 16.14
N ILE A 333 10.94 2.89 16.35
CA ILE A 333 11.83 4.03 16.09
C ILE A 333 13.16 3.86 16.82
N VAL A 334 14.24 3.91 16.03
CA VAL A 334 15.60 4.18 16.51
C VAL A 334 16.19 5.37 15.72
N PRO A 335 17.11 6.15 16.31
CA PRO A 335 17.67 7.31 15.62
C PRO A 335 18.34 6.93 14.30
N GLY A 336 17.92 7.58 13.21
CA GLY A 336 18.47 7.37 11.88
C GLY A 336 17.52 7.74 10.75
N ARG A 337 18.05 7.73 9.53
CA ARG A 337 17.33 8.11 8.31
C ARG A 337 16.14 7.20 8.05
N GLU A 338 16.33 5.89 8.23
CA GLU A 338 15.31 4.88 7.96
C GLU A 338 14.02 5.13 8.75
N TRP A 339 14.13 5.37 10.06
CA TRP A 339 12.96 5.63 10.89
C TRP A 339 12.38 7.02 10.72
N LEU A 340 13.18 8.02 10.35
CA LEU A 340 12.63 9.32 9.94
C LEU A 340 11.79 9.19 8.66
N THR A 341 12.31 8.51 7.64
CA THR A 341 11.56 8.20 6.40
C THR A 341 10.31 7.38 6.71
N THR A 342 10.43 6.32 7.51
CA THR A 342 9.29 5.46 7.87
C THR A 342 8.24 6.23 8.67
N SER A 343 8.63 7.12 9.58
CA SER A 343 7.67 7.93 10.35
C SER A 343 6.92 8.93 9.49
N MET A 344 7.60 9.56 8.54
CA MET A 344 6.94 10.40 7.54
C MET A 344 5.98 9.59 6.65
N HIS A 345 6.34 8.35 6.31
CA HIS A 345 5.48 7.45 5.54
C HIS A 345 4.20 7.08 6.30
N GLU A 346 4.34 6.50 7.51
CA GLU A 346 3.19 6.03 8.30
C GLU A 346 2.28 7.19 8.75
N LEU A 347 2.85 8.35 9.08
CA LEU A 347 2.05 9.53 9.36
C LEU A 347 1.33 10.06 8.12
N GLY A 348 1.89 9.87 6.92
CA GLY A 348 1.21 10.17 5.66
C GLY A 348 -0.08 9.36 5.50
N HIS A 349 -0.03 8.05 5.76
CA HIS A 349 -1.23 7.22 5.85
C HIS A 349 -2.19 7.71 6.94
N ALA A 350 -1.65 8.08 8.11
CA ALA A 350 -2.46 8.43 9.26
C ALA A 350 -3.22 9.74 9.06
N VAL A 351 -2.56 10.79 8.57
CA VAL A 351 -3.23 12.08 8.28
C VAL A 351 -4.20 11.94 7.11
N TYR A 352 -3.91 11.08 6.14
CA TYR A 352 -4.89 10.79 5.09
C TYR A 352 -6.14 10.18 5.72
N SER A 353 -6.00 9.09 6.50
CA SER A 353 -7.10 8.37 7.13
C SER A 353 -7.91 9.23 8.10
N GLU A 354 -7.26 9.98 9.00
CA GLU A 354 -7.92 10.80 10.04
C GLU A 354 -8.76 11.94 9.44
N ASN A 355 -8.42 12.38 8.22
CA ASN A 355 -9.11 13.45 7.50
C ASN A 355 -10.15 12.93 6.49
N ILE A 356 -10.30 11.61 6.31
CA ILE A 356 -11.37 11.06 5.47
C ILE A 356 -12.72 11.23 6.17
N GLY A 357 -13.58 12.06 5.59
CA GLY A 357 -14.94 12.28 6.10
C GLY A 357 -15.01 13.07 7.41
N ASN A 358 -13.87 13.50 7.94
CA ASN A 358 -13.77 14.35 9.10
C ASN A 358 -13.72 15.81 8.66
N THR A 359 -14.82 16.53 8.83
CA THR A 359 -14.86 18.00 8.70
C THR A 359 -14.74 18.71 10.04
N ALA A 360 -14.50 17.98 11.14
CA ALA A 360 -14.36 18.57 12.46
C ALA A 360 -13.03 19.31 12.55
N GLY A 361 -13.07 20.62 12.31
CA GLY A 361 -11.90 21.48 12.22
C GLY A 361 -11.95 22.39 11.01
N LEU A 362 -12.78 22.05 10.02
CA LEU A 362 -13.11 22.91 8.89
C LEU A 362 -14.23 23.87 9.29
N ASP A 363 -14.09 25.14 8.95
CA ASP A 363 -15.15 26.13 9.08
C ASP A 363 -16.32 25.83 8.13
N SER A 364 -17.38 26.65 8.17
CA SER A 364 -18.55 26.49 7.31
C SER A 364 -18.26 26.51 5.80
N SER A 365 -17.03 26.86 5.41
CA SER A 365 -16.56 26.85 4.02
C SER A 365 -15.62 25.68 3.69
N GLY A 366 -15.37 24.76 4.62
CA GLY A 366 -14.48 23.62 4.41
C GLY A 366 -13.00 23.93 4.66
N HIS A 367 -12.66 24.94 5.47
CA HIS A 367 -11.26 25.37 5.70
C HIS A 367 -10.85 25.33 7.18
N HIS A 368 -9.62 24.93 7.48
CA HIS A 368 -9.08 25.10 8.83
C HIS A 368 -8.99 26.61 9.21
N PRO A 369 -9.37 27.00 10.44
CA PRO A 369 -9.26 28.39 10.88
C PRO A 369 -7.78 28.81 10.94
N GLY A 370 -7.36 29.67 10.01
CA GLY A 370 -5.99 30.21 9.95
C GLY A 370 -5.32 30.18 8.58
N CYS A 371 -5.88 29.43 7.61
CA CYS A 371 -5.36 29.43 6.24
C CYS A 371 -5.92 30.61 5.42
N CYS A 372 -5.05 31.50 4.94
CA CYS A 372 -5.40 32.62 4.04
C CYS A 372 -4.35 32.77 2.93
N PRO A 373 -4.73 33.10 1.67
CA PRO A 373 -6.08 33.24 1.11
C PRO A 373 -6.53 31.99 0.29
N PRO A 374 -7.85 31.85 0.05
CA PRO A 374 -8.45 30.68 -0.58
C PRO A 374 -8.23 30.62 -2.10
N PRO A 375 -7.98 29.44 -2.70
CA PRO A 375 -8.28 29.24 -4.11
C PRO A 375 -9.80 29.32 -4.32
N GLU A 376 -10.22 29.99 -5.40
CA GLU A 376 -11.62 30.04 -5.82
C GLU A 376 -12.15 28.62 -6.02
N VAL A 377 -13.18 28.27 -5.24
CA VAL A 377 -13.98 27.04 -5.32
C VAL A 377 -13.33 25.78 -4.74
N VAL A 378 -13.31 25.67 -3.41
CA VAL A 378 -13.49 24.35 -2.75
C VAL A 378 -15.00 24.19 -2.53
N PRO A 379 -15.65 23.13 -3.04
CA PRO A 379 -17.07 22.94 -2.86
C PRO A 379 -17.44 22.92 -1.38
N ALA A 380 -18.26 23.87 -0.96
CA ALA A 380 -18.94 23.88 0.32
C ALA A 380 -19.96 22.74 0.38
N ALA A 381 -19.50 21.49 0.55
CA ALA A 381 -20.29 20.31 0.92
C ALA A 381 -19.41 19.04 0.89
N LEU A 382 -18.45 18.91 1.79
CA LEU A 382 -18.17 17.57 2.33
C LEU A 382 -18.93 17.51 3.65
N GLY A 383 -20.19 17.09 3.62
CA GLY A 383 -20.81 16.61 4.86
C GLY A 383 -20.00 15.42 5.39
N GLU A 384 -20.17 15.06 6.67
CA GLU A 384 -19.58 13.81 7.18
C GLU A 384 -19.88 12.65 6.22
N LEU A 385 -18.84 12.04 5.65
CA LEU A 385 -19.03 10.88 4.78
C LEU A 385 -19.76 9.78 5.55
N PRO A 386 -20.63 8.97 4.91
CA PRO A 386 -21.19 7.78 5.54
C PRO A 386 -20.09 6.80 5.97
N TYR A 387 -20.31 6.04 7.03
CA TYR A 387 -19.28 5.16 7.63
C TYR A 387 -18.63 4.22 6.61
N VAL A 388 -19.44 3.61 5.73
CA VAL A 388 -18.97 2.71 4.66
C VAL A 388 -17.98 3.39 3.69
N LEU A 389 -18.04 4.72 3.56
CA LEU A 389 -17.18 5.51 2.67
C LEU A 389 -16.04 6.22 3.39
N ARG A 390 -15.91 6.04 4.72
CA ARG A 390 -14.80 6.56 5.51
C ARG A 390 -13.59 5.63 5.41
N ASN A 391 -13.10 5.42 4.20
CA ASN A 391 -11.95 4.56 3.93
C ASN A 391 -11.17 5.14 2.75
N ASP A 392 -9.94 4.68 2.54
CA ASP A 392 -9.09 5.21 1.47
C ASP A 392 -9.80 5.21 0.11
N ALA A 393 -9.62 6.28 -0.69
CA ALA A 393 -10.18 6.34 -2.04
C ALA A 393 -9.72 5.13 -2.89
N HIS A 394 -8.47 4.70 -2.69
CA HIS A 394 -7.92 3.43 -3.11
C HIS A 394 -6.59 3.18 -2.37
N THR A 395 -6.18 1.93 -2.19
CA THR A 395 -4.85 1.55 -1.68
C THR A 395 -3.69 2.35 -2.28
N PHE A 396 -3.61 2.53 -3.61
CA PHE A 396 -2.50 3.29 -4.21
C PHE A 396 -2.53 4.79 -3.86
N VAL A 397 -3.70 5.34 -3.49
CA VAL A 397 -3.82 6.74 -3.12
C VAL A 397 -3.22 6.97 -1.73
N THR A 398 -3.56 6.12 -0.76
CA THR A 398 -2.98 6.21 0.59
C THR A 398 -1.46 5.97 0.55
N GLU A 399 -1.01 4.96 -0.21
CA GLU A 399 0.42 4.72 -0.50
C GLU A 399 1.08 5.94 -1.16
N GLY A 400 0.43 6.55 -2.16
CA GLY A 400 0.96 7.72 -2.82
C GLY A 400 1.04 8.96 -1.93
N VAL A 401 0.12 9.14 -0.98
CA VAL A 401 0.23 10.20 0.04
C VAL A 401 1.39 9.92 0.99
N ALA A 402 1.52 8.69 1.48
CA ALA A 402 2.64 8.27 2.33
C ALA A 402 4.01 8.44 1.64
N MET A 403 4.15 7.97 0.41
CA MET A 403 5.34 8.12 -0.43
C MET A 403 5.66 9.58 -0.78
N MET A 404 4.65 10.45 -0.87
CA MET A 404 4.89 11.86 -1.05
C MET A 404 5.60 12.48 0.16
N PHE A 405 5.24 12.06 1.38
CA PHE A 405 5.85 12.53 2.61
C PHE A 405 7.21 11.86 2.92
N ASP A 406 7.38 10.58 2.61
CA ASP A 406 8.62 9.85 2.89
C ASP A 406 9.84 10.31 2.06
N ARG A 407 9.60 11.10 1.01
CA ARG A 407 10.63 11.76 0.19
C ARG A 407 11.28 12.96 0.89
N PHE A 408 10.64 13.56 1.88
CA PHE A 408 11.14 14.78 2.53
C PHE A 408 12.48 14.62 3.26
N PRO A 409 12.75 13.51 3.98
CA PRO A 409 14.07 13.25 4.58
C PRO A 409 15.23 13.14 3.58
N LEU A 410 14.94 13.08 2.28
CA LEU A 410 15.93 13.11 1.20
C LEU A 410 16.10 14.53 0.60
N ASN A 411 15.29 15.49 1.00
CA ASN A 411 15.34 16.86 0.49
C ASN A 411 16.24 17.74 1.38
N VAL A 412 17.31 18.29 0.79
CA VAL A 412 18.29 19.12 1.51
C VAL A 412 17.69 20.39 2.12
N ASP A 413 16.77 21.02 1.39
CA ASP A 413 16.18 22.28 1.78
C ASP A 413 15.20 22.05 2.94
N TRP A 414 14.54 20.89 2.96
CA TRP A 414 13.72 20.45 4.09
C TRP A 414 14.58 20.12 5.31
N LEU A 415 15.67 19.35 5.12
CA LEU A 415 16.62 19.03 6.20
C LEU A 415 17.16 20.30 6.86
N ALA A 416 17.55 21.30 6.06
CA ALA A 416 17.98 22.59 6.58
C ALA A 416 16.86 23.33 7.33
N ALA A 417 15.61 23.28 6.84
CA ALA A 417 14.46 23.91 7.47
C ALA A 417 14.12 23.32 8.85
N ILE A 418 14.37 22.03 9.07
CA ILE A 418 14.21 21.36 10.37
C ILE A 418 15.48 21.42 11.25
N GLY A 419 16.48 22.20 10.83
CA GLY A 419 17.70 22.46 11.62
C GLY A 419 18.83 21.44 11.46
N ALA A 420 18.79 20.56 10.46
CA ALA A 420 19.91 19.67 10.18
C ALA A 420 21.08 20.41 9.50
N GLU A 421 22.29 20.15 9.97
CA GLU A 421 23.51 20.68 9.35
C GLU A 421 23.94 19.80 8.17
N VAL A 422 24.08 20.41 6.98
CA VAL A 422 24.49 19.72 5.75
C VAL A 422 25.76 20.36 5.19
N GLU A 423 26.87 19.64 5.30
CA GLU A 423 28.17 19.99 4.72
C GLU A 423 28.10 19.67 3.20
N ASN A 424 27.87 20.69 2.36
CA ASN A 424 27.68 20.62 0.88
C ASN A 424 26.25 20.34 0.39
N PRO A 425 25.29 21.27 0.60
CA PRO A 425 23.89 21.05 0.25
C PRO A 425 23.62 20.90 -1.26
N ASP A 426 24.39 21.58 -2.12
CA ASP A 426 24.19 21.48 -3.58
C ASP A 426 24.62 20.11 -4.14
N GLU A 427 25.72 19.54 -3.62
CA GLU A 427 26.17 18.21 -3.98
C GLU A 427 25.16 17.15 -3.53
N TYR A 428 24.67 17.25 -2.30
CA TYR A 428 23.63 16.36 -1.79
C TYR A 428 22.33 16.50 -2.59
N ARG A 429 21.90 17.73 -2.95
CA ARG A 429 20.71 17.95 -3.79
C ARG A 429 20.84 17.23 -5.14
N ALA A 430 22.00 17.33 -5.79
CA ALA A 430 22.25 16.66 -7.06
C ALA A 430 22.26 15.12 -6.91
N ALA A 431 22.93 14.61 -5.87
CA ALA A 431 23.00 13.18 -5.58
C ALA A 431 21.61 12.58 -5.29
N MET A 432 20.77 13.26 -4.52
CA MET A 432 19.42 12.78 -4.19
C MET A 432 18.46 12.87 -5.38
N ALA A 433 18.61 13.88 -6.25
CA ALA A 433 17.84 13.94 -7.49
C ALA A 433 18.17 12.76 -8.41
N GLU A 434 19.45 12.42 -8.53
CA GLU A 434 19.89 11.26 -9.30
C GLU A 434 19.45 9.94 -8.64
N GLN A 435 19.57 9.82 -7.32
CA GLN A 435 19.10 8.64 -6.60
C GLN A 435 17.60 8.43 -6.77
N LEU A 436 16.79 9.49 -6.70
CA LEU A 436 15.35 9.39 -6.95
C LEU A 436 15.06 8.95 -8.38
N ARG A 437 15.77 9.49 -9.37
CA ARG A 437 15.65 9.07 -10.78
C ARG A 437 15.93 7.57 -10.94
N LEU A 438 17.05 7.10 -10.41
CA LEU A 438 17.43 5.70 -10.46
C LEU A 438 16.42 4.82 -9.72
N ARG A 439 15.95 5.24 -8.55
CA ARG A 439 14.95 4.52 -7.76
C ARG A 439 13.67 4.33 -8.56
N MET A 440 13.18 5.39 -9.21
CA MET A 440 11.97 5.32 -10.02
C MET A 440 12.15 4.39 -11.23
N LEU A 441 13.29 4.46 -11.91
CA LEU A 441 13.58 3.60 -13.07
C LEU A 441 13.70 2.13 -12.65
N ILE A 442 14.46 1.82 -11.60
CA ILE A 442 14.64 0.46 -11.08
C ILE A 442 13.30 -0.10 -10.59
N PHE A 443 12.58 0.66 -9.77
CA PHE A 443 11.31 0.22 -9.20
C PHE A 443 10.25 0.01 -10.27
N ALA A 444 10.20 0.85 -11.32
CA ALA A 444 9.31 0.64 -12.45
C ALA A 444 9.55 -0.71 -13.14
N ARG A 445 10.82 -1.15 -13.28
CA ARG A 445 11.15 -2.47 -13.84
C ARG A 445 10.77 -3.62 -12.90
N TRP A 446 11.04 -3.45 -11.61
CA TRP A 446 10.68 -4.44 -10.60
C TRP A 446 9.15 -4.63 -10.51
N ALA A 447 8.38 -3.55 -10.58
CA ALA A 447 6.93 -3.60 -10.62
C ALA A 447 6.41 -4.39 -11.83
N GLN A 448 7.08 -4.32 -12.99
CA GLN A 448 6.73 -5.17 -14.15
C GLN A 448 6.89 -6.66 -13.85
N VAL A 449 7.99 -7.04 -13.21
CA VAL A 449 8.24 -8.43 -12.82
C VAL A 449 7.13 -8.90 -11.89
N MET A 450 6.89 -8.16 -10.81
CA MET A 450 5.92 -8.52 -9.78
C MET A 450 4.50 -8.64 -10.34
N TYR A 451 4.01 -7.62 -11.04
CA TYR A 451 2.66 -7.61 -11.61
C TYR A 451 2.45 -8.75 -12.61
N ARG A 452 3.38 -8.93 -13.55
CA ARG A 452 3.23 -9.93 -14.62
C ARG A 452 3.47 -11.35 -14.12
N PHE A 453 4.38 -11.54 -13.17
CA PHE A 453 4.61 -12.84 -12.56
C PHE A 453 3.36 -13.29 -11.83
N GLU A 454 2.80 -12.44 -10.96
CA GLU A 454 1.63 -12.80 -10.18
C GLU A 454 0.39 -13.03 -11.06
N MET A 455 0.17 -12.19 -12.07
CA MET A 455 -0.88 -12.43 -13.06
C MET A 455 -0.73 -13.81 -13.72
N ALA A 456 0.46 -14.13 -14.24
CA ALA A 456 0.73 -15.38 -14.93
C ALA A 456 0.75 -16.61 -14.01
N LEU A 457 1.11 -16.42 -12.73
CA LEU A 457 1.06 -17.42 -11.66
C LEU A 457 -0.37 -17.90 -11.41
N TYR A 458 -1.32 -16.97 -11.29
CA TYR A 458 -2.73 -17.32 -11.09
C TYR A 458 -3.41 -17.81 -12.38
N GLU A 459 -3.01 -17.30 -13.55
CA GLU A 459 -3.54 -17.78 -14.84
C GLU A 459 -3.19 -19.25 -15.12
N ASN A 460 -1.96 -19.67 -14.81
CA ASN A 460 -1.53 -21.06 -14.99
C ASN A 460 -0.49 -21.46 -13.92
N PRO A 461 -0.93 -21.97 -12.76
CA PRO A 461 -0.04 -22.34 -11.66
C PRO A 461 0.79 -23.60 -11.91
N ASP A 462 0.39 -24.46 -12.85
CA ASP A 462 1.05 -25.74 -13.15
C ASP A 462 2.27 -25.60 -14.08
N ARG A 463 2.55 -24.37 -14.54
CA ARG A 463 3.72 -24.08 -15.39
C ARG A 463 5.02 -24.07 -14.58
N ASP A 464 6.14 -24.04 -15.30
CA ASP A 464 7.45 -23.80 -14.69
C ASP A 464 7.56 -22.36 -14.16
N LEU A 465 7.23 -22.18 -12.88
CA LEU A 465 7.21 -20.88 -12.19
C LEU A 465 8.62 -20.34 -11.94
N ASN A 466 9.61 -21.21 -11.69
CA ASN A 466 11.00 -20.78 -11.53
C ASN A 466 11.53 -20.17 -12.82
N ARG A 467 11.26 -20.83 -13.95
CA ARG A 467 11.62 -20.29 -15.26
C ARG A 467 10.85 -19.02 -15.58
N LEU A 468 9.53 -18.98 -15.35
CA LEU A 468 8.72 -17.78 -15.58
C LEU A 468 9.28 -16.57 -14.79
N TRP A 469 9.63 -16.77 -13.52
CA TRP A 469 10.22 -15.73 -12.68
C TRP A 469 11.49 -15.16 -13.32
N TRP A 470 12.44 -16.03 -13.67
CA TRP A 470 13.71 -15.61 -14.25
C TRP A 470 13.57 -15.03 -15.66
N ASP A 471 12.64 -15.53 -16.48
CA ASP A 471 12.33 -14.97 -17.80
C ASP A 471 11.85 -13.51 -17.67
N LEU A 472 11.04 -13.21 -16.65
CA LEU A 472 10.57 -11.85 -16.37
C LEU A 472 11.67 -10.96 -15.78
N VAL A 473 12.46 -11.47 -14.82
CA VAL A 473 13.60 -10.74 -14.24
C VAL A 473 14.61 -10.35 -15.32
N GLU A 474 14.99 -11.28 -16.20
CA GLU A 474 15.89 -10.99 -17.32
C GLU A 474 15.29 -9.97 -18.29
N LYS A 475 14.02 -10.15 -18.66
CA LYS A 475 13.35 -9.25 -19.60
C LYS A 475 13.24 -7.81 -19.09
N TYR A 476 12.83 -7.63 -17.84
CA TYR A 476 12.47 -6.31 -17.32
C TYR A 476 13.61 -5.65 -16.55
N GLN A 477 14.41 -6.39 -15.79
CA GLN A 477 15.52 -5.83 -15.01
C GLN A 477 16.89 -6.02 -15.67
N GLY A 478 17.01 -6.91 -16.68
CA GLY A 478 18.28 -7.19 -17.33
C GLY A 478 19.30 -7.92 -16.45
N LEU A 479 18.84 -8.61 -15.39
CA LEU A 479 19.72 -9.39 -14.52
C LEU A 479 19.90 -10.79 -15.10
N ALA A 480 21.16 -11.22 -15.29
CA ALA A 480 21.45 -12.58 -15.74
C ALA A 480 21.07 -13.61 -14.66
N ARG A 481 20.29 -14.63 -15.02
CA ARG A 481 19.93 -15.71 -14.07
C ARG A 481 21.18 -16.46 -13.58
N PRO A 482 21.23 -16.88 -12.30
CA PRO A 482 22.32 -17.73 -11.81
C PRO A 482 22.39 -19.07 -12.56
N GLU A 483 23.59 -19.50 -12.92
CA GLU A 483 23.79 -20.74 -13.67
C GLU A 483 23.34 -21.97 -12.85
N GLY A 484 22.56 -22.85 -13.48
CA GLY A 484 22.07 -24.08 -12.86
C GLY A 484 21.08 -23.90 -11.70
N ARG A 485 20.62 -22.68 -11.43
CA ARG A 485 19.67 -22.41 -10.35
C ARG A 485 18.25 -22.76 -10.77
N ASP A 486 17.64 -23.67 -10.02
CA ASP A 486 16.23 -24.06 -10.13
C ASP A 486 15.57 -24.04 -8.74
N ALA A 487 15.55 -22.85 -8.13
CA ALA A 487 14.97 -22.63 -6.81
C ALA A 487 13.77 -21.67 -6.91
N PRO A 488 12.73 -21.82 -6.06
CA PRO A 488 11.56 -20.94 -6.02
C PRO A 488 11.89 -19.57 -5.40
N ASP A 489 12.73 -18.79 -6.08
CA ASP A 489 13.16 -17.46 -5.64
C ASP A 489 12.00 -16.48 -5.52
N PHE A 490 10.97 -16.66 -6.35
CA PHE A 490 9.73 -15.89 -6.28
C PHE A 490 9.04 -16.05 -4.91
N ALA A 491 9.09 -17.25 -4.32
CA ALA A 491 8.47 -17.54 -3.03
C ALA A 491 9.25 -16.94 -1.86
N ALA A 492 10.46 -16.41 -2.09
CA ALA A 492 11.19 -15.62 -1.09
C ALA A 492 10.71 -14.17 -0.99
N LYS A 493 9.81 -13.72 -1.88
CA LYS A 493 9.24 -12.37 -1.83
C LYS A 493 7.91 -12.39 -1.09
N TYR A 494 7.88 -11.76 0.09
CA TYR A 494 6.69 -11.72 0.95
C TYR A 494 5.41 -11.31 0.21
N HIS A 495 5.47 -10.32 -0.70
CA HIS A 495 4.28 -9.85 -1.41
C HIS A 495 3.63 -10.91 -2.31
N ILE A 496 4.38 -11.87 -2.87
CA ILE A 496 3.78 -12.99 -3.62
C ILE A 496 3.06 -13.96 -2.68
N VAL A 497 3.56 -14.06 -1.45
CA VAL A 497 3.18 -15.07 -0.48
C VAL A 497 2.01 -14.58 0.40
N GLY A 498 2.18 -13.43 1.05
CA GLY A 498 1.29 -12.88 2.06
C GLY A 498 0.45 -11.67 1.63
N ALA A 499 0.75 -11.02 0.50
CA ALA A 499 0.00 -9.83 0.05
C ALA A 499 -0.33 -9.89 -1.46
N PRO A 500 -1.14 -10.87 -1.90
CA PRO A 500 -1.35 -11.12 -3.31
C PRO A 500 -2.15 -10.01 -4.01
N ALA A 501 -1.82 -9.78 -5.28
CA ALA A 501 -2.39 -8.77 -6.17
C ALA A 501 -2.33 -7.36 -5.56
N TYR A 502 -1.21 -7.03 -4.91
CA TYR A 502 -1.01 -5.77 -4.21
C TYR A 502 0.07 -4.90 -4.87
N TYR A 503 1.12 -5.52 -5.42
CA TYR A 503 2.39 -4.82 -5.65
C TYR A 503 2.32 -3.67 -6.67
N HIS A 504 1.40 -3.74 -7.62
CA HIS A 504 1.18 -2.65 -8.59
C HIS A 504 0.73 -1.36 -7.91
N ASN A 505 0.08 -1.42 -6.75
CA ASN A 505 -0.36 -0.24 -6.00
C ASN A 505 0.81 0.64 -5.57
N TYR A 506 2.00 0.08 -5.31
CA TYR A 506 3.18 0.89 -4.99
C TYR A 506 3.63 1.73 -6.20
N MET A 507 3.63 1.16 -7.40
CA MET A 507 4.02 1.91 -8.61
C MET A 507 2.98 2.99 -8.94
N LEU A 508 1.70 2.67 -8.80
CA LEU A 508 0.63 3.67 -8.91
C LEU A 508 0.74 4.74 -7.83
N GLY A 509 1.16 4.37 -6.62
CA GLY A 509 1.45 5.27 -5.51
C GLY A 509 2.56 6.25 -5.86
N GLU A 510 3.69 5.78 -6.39
CA GLU A 510 4.80 6.66 -6.82
C GLU A 510 4.39 7.63 -7.93
N MET A 511 3.53 7.18 -8.87
CA MET A 511 2.93 8.04 -9.91
C MET A 511 2.01 9.09 -9.28
N PHE A 512 1.10 8.66 -8.40
CA PHE A 512 0.14 9.52 -7.71
C PHE A 512 0.86 10.55 -6.83
N ALA A 513 1.85 10.14 -6.04
CA ALA A 513 2.68 11.00 -5.21
C ALA A 513 3.30 12.13 -6.03
N SER A 514 3.85 11.78 -7.21
CA SER A 514 4.50 12.74 -8.11
C SER A 514 3.48 13.71 -8.75
N GLN A 515 2.31 13.21 -9.14
CA GLN A 515 1.22 14.04 -9.69
C GLN A 515 0.62 14.97 -8.64
N LEU A 516 0.38 14.46 -7.42
CA LEU A 516 -0.17 15.22 -6.31
C LEU A 516 0.81 16.31 -5.86
N HIS A 517 2.08 15.97 -5.66
CA HIS A 517 3.11 16.95 -5.34
C HIS A 517 3.22 18.04 -6.42
N HIS A 518 3.24 17.65 -7.70
CA HIS A 518 3.24 18.61 -8.81
C HIS A 518 2.03 19.55 -8.76
N ALA A 519 0.83 19.01 -8.54
CA ALA A 519 -0.40 19.78 -8.48
C ALA A 519 -0.40 20.76 -7.29
N ILE A 520 0.03 20.33 -6.10
CA ILE A 520 0.15 21.16 -4.91
C ILE A 520 1.09 22.34 -5.19
N ILE A 521 2.31 22.08 -5.69
CA ILE A 521 3.30 23.14 -5.93
C ILE A 521 2.82 24.10 -7.01
N LYS A 522 2.23 23.61 -8.10
CA LYS A 522 1.73 24.46 -9.18
C LYS A 522 0.60 25.38 -8.70
N SER A 523 -0.27 24.89 -7.82
CA SER A 523 -1.41 25.65 -7.28
C SER A 523 -0.97 26.66 -6.23
N LEU A 524 -0.11 26.26 -5.27
CA LEU A 524 0.26 27.09 -4.13
C LEU A 524 1.48 28.00 -4.39
N ARG A 525 2.39 27.59 -5.28
CA ARG A 525 3.62 28.31 -5.61
C ARG A 525 3.82 28.40 -7.13
N PRO A 526 2.97 29.16 -7.85
CA PRO A 526 3.09 29.30 -9.30
C PRO A 526 4.49 29.77 -9.72
N GLY A 527 5.11 29.07 -10.67
CA GLY A 527 6.46 29.37 -11.16
C GLY A 527 7.60 28.67 -10.41
N THR A 528 7.33 28.01 -9.28
CA THR A 528 8.29 27.12 -8.62
C THR A 528 8.37 25.79 -9.37
N LYS A 529 9.58 25.30 -9.64
CA LYS A 529 9.79 23.94 -10.14
C LYS A 529 9.40 22.96 -9.04
N PRO A 530 8.50 22.00 -9.27
CA PRO A 530 8.14 21.00 -8.25
C PRO A 530 9.34 20.19 -7.77
N ALA A 531 10.30 19.91 -8.67
CA ALA A 531 11.55 19.27 -8.29
C ALA A 531 12.31 20.10 -7.24
N GLY A 532 12.38 19.59 -6.01
CA GLY A 532 13.05 20.23 -4.87
C GLY A 532 12.16 21.15 -4.02
N ALA A 533 10.89 21.35 -4.39
CA ALA A 533 9.99 22.15 -3.59
C ALA A 533 9.65 21.45 -2.26
N ILE A 534 9.59 22.22 -1.18
CA ILE A 534 9.19 21.77 0.14
C ILE A 534 7.86 22.41 0.54
N TYR A 535 7.14 21.73 1.44
CA TYR A 535 6.03 22.33 2.18
C TYR A 535 6.64 23.07 3.38
N ALA A 536 6.32 24.33 3.52
CA ALA A 536 6.90 25.25 4.50
C ALA A 536 5.79 26.07 5.15
#